data_AF-A0A3D5UQH0-F1
#
_entry.id   AF-A0A3D5UQH0-F1
#
_cell.length_a   1.000
_cell.length_b   1.000
_cell.length_c   1.000
_cell.angle_alpha   90.00
_cell.angle_beta   90.00
_cell.angle_gamma   90.00
#
_symmetry.space_group_name_H-M   'P 1'
#
loop_
_entity.id
_entity.type
_entity.pdbx_description
1 polymer ?
#
loop_
_entity_poly.entity_id
_entity_poly.type
_entity_poly.pdbx_seq_one_letter_code
_entity_poly.pdbx_strand_id
1 'polypeptide(L)'
;EGEDRRPTLSWPRQIPLGGEPEDVTDIVQSYADWMTANDLPKLFINADPGAILTGAQREFCRSWPNQTEVTVKGSHFIQEDSPHEIGEAVAKWRRGWKS
;
A
#
# COMPACT_ATOMS: atom_id res chain seq x y z
N GLU A 1 -15.06 -24.99 16.15
CA GLU A 1 -14.03 -25.30 15.13
C GLU A 1 -14.30 -24.47 13.89
N GLY A 2 -13.28 -23.77 13.37
CA GLY A 2 -13.41 -22.68 12.38
C GLY A 2 -12.64 -21.41 12.78
N GLU A 3 -12.15 -21.39 14.02
CA GLU A 3 -11.42 -20.29 14.66
C GLU A 3 -10.23 -19.84 13.81
N ASP A 4 -9.40 -20.80 13.41
CA ASP A 4 -8.16 -20.59 12.66
C ASP A 4 -8.38 -19.93 11.30
N ARG A 5 -9.59 -20.05 10.72
CA ARG A 5 -9.95 -19.45 9.44
C ARG A 5 -10.77 -18.15 9.60
N ARG A 6 -11.23 -17.80 10.82
CA ARG A 6 -11.94 -16.52 11.07
C ARG A 6 -11.15 -15.31 10.53
N PRO A 7 -9.82 -15.18 10.70
CA PRO A 7 -9.08 -14.05 10.13
C PRO A 7 -9.19 -13.96 8.61
N THR A 8 -9.12 -15.09 7.90
CA THR A 8 -9.23 -15.13 6.42
C THR A 8 -10.62 -14.74 5.91
N LEU A 9 -11.65 -14.77 6.77
CA LEU A 9 -12.99 -14.29 6.47
C LEU A 9 -13.22 -12.84 6.93
N SER A 10 -12.71 -12.46 8.10
CA SER A 10 -12.86 -11.12 8.64
C SER A 10 -12.11 -10.09 7.80
N TRP A 11 -10.90 -10.40 7.33
CA TRP A 11 -10.08 -9.47 6.55
C TRP A 11 -10.77 -8.96 5.27
N PRO A 12 -11.30 -9.83 4.37
CA PRO A 12 -12.03 -9.36 3.20
C PRO A 12 -13.25 -8.48 3.51
N ARG A 13 -13.91 -8.69 4.66
CA ARG A 13 -15.08 -7.91 5.09
C ARG A 13 -14.74 -6.55 5.69
N GLN A 14 -13.46 -6.26 5.90
CA GLN A 14 -12.98 -4.97 6.40
C GLN A 14 -12.42 -4.10 5.26
N ILE A 15 -12.44 -4.56 4.01
CA ILE A 15 -11.98 -3.74 2.89
C ILE A 15 -12.99 -2.60 2.69
N PRO A 16 -12.57 -1.33 2.79
CA PRO A 16 -13.45 -0.19 2.63
C PRO A 16 -13.92 -0.09 1.17
N LEU A 17 -15.17 -0.41 0.91
CA LEU A 17 -15.79 -0.34 -0.42
C LEU A 17 -17.18 0.27 -0.31
N GLY A 18 -17.46 1.28 -1.13
CA GLY A 18 -18.76 1.97 -1.10
C GLY A 18 -19.04 2.72 0.21
N GLY A 19 -18.02 2.98 1.03
CA GLY A 19 -18.16 3.63 2.33
C GLY A 19 -18.34 2.68 3.52
N GLU A 20 -18.28 1.36 3.29
CA GLU A 20 -18.42 0.36 4.35
C GLU A 20 -17.18 -0.54 4.48
N PRO A 21 -16.86 -0.99 5.71
CA PRO A 21 -17.42 -0.56 6.99
C PRO A 21 -17.08 0.91 7.29
N GLU A 22 -18.01 1.64 7.92
CA GLU A 22 -17.87 3.09 8.18
C GLU A 22 -16.64 3.41 9.01
N ASP A 23 -16.43 2.67 10.11
CA ASP A 23 -15.28 2.83 10.99
C ASP A 23 -13.95 2.61 10.27
N VAL A 24 -13.85 1.59 9.41
CA VAL A 24 -12.65 1.35 8.62
C VAL A 24 -12.48 2.41 7.53
N THR A 25 -13.57 2.84 6.88
CA THR A 25 -13.56 3.90 5.87
C THR A 25 -13.05 5.21 6.48
N ASP A 26 -13.52 5.57 7.67
CA ASP A 26 -13.10 6.77 8.39
C ASP A 26 -11.63 6.72 8.78
N ILE A 27 -11.15 5.57 9.28
CA ILE A 27 -9.73 5.37 9.58
C ILE A 27 -8.89 5.53 8.31
N VAL A 28 -9.35 4.95 7.21
CA VAL A 28 -8.64 4.98 5.92
C VAL A 28 -8.57 6.38 5.35
N GLN A 29 -9.68 7.12 5.40
CA GLN A 29 -9.73 8.51 4.96
C GLN A 29 -8.84 9.40 5.84
N SER A 30 -8.89 9.22 7.17
CA SER A 30 -8.11 10.00 8.12
C SER A 30 -6.60 9.89 7.88
N TYR A 31 -6.08 8.67 7.71
CA TYR A 31 -4.65 8.53 7.40
C TYR A 31 -4.33 8.99 5.98
N ALA A 32 -5.24 8.80 5.01
CA ALA A 32 -5.04 9.25 3.64
C ALA A 32 -4.86 10.77 3.56
N ASP A 33 -5.72 11.52 4.25
CA ASP A 33 -5.63 12.98 4.35
C ASP A 33 -4.32 13.41 4.99
N TRP A 34 -3.93 12.77 6.10
CA TRP A 34 -2.65 13.04 6.74
C TRP A 34 -1.45 12.73 5.83
N MET A 35 -1.52 11.66 5.01
CA MET A 35 -0.48 11.29 4.06
C MET A 35 -0.28 12.32 2.95
N THR A 36 -1.31 13.10 2.59
CA THR A 36 -1.19 14.21 1.63
C THR A 36 -0.51 15.44 2.22
N ALA A 37 -0.51 15.60 3.55
CA ALA A 37 -0.03 16.80 4.23
C ALA A 37 1.37 16.65 4.86
N ASN A 38 1.79 15.43 5.22
CA ASN A 38 3.06 15.23 5.93
C ASN A 38 4.26 15.03 4.99
N ASP A 39 5.43 15.49 5.39
CA ASP A 39 6.68 15.37 4.62
C ASP A 39 7.53 14.14 5.00
N LEU A 40 6.94 13.10 5.59
CA LEU A 40 7.70 11.89 5.91
C LEU A 40 8.24 11.24 4.63
N PRO A 41 9.47 10.72 4.61
CA PRO A 41 9.97 9.97 3.47
C PRO A 41 9.12 8.71 3.22
N LYS A 42 8.71 8.50 1.97
CA LYS A 42 7.86 7.37 1.55
C LYS A 42 8.54 6.60 0.43
N LEU A 43 8.45 5.27 0.45
CA LEU A 43 8.78 4.41 -0.69
C LEU A 43 7.50 3.75 -1.17
N PHE A 44 7.03 4.14 -2.35
CA PHE A 44 5.90 3.53 -3.01
C PHE A 44 6.39 2.46 -3.99
N ILE A 45 6.08 1.20 -3.69
CA ILE A 45 6.36 0.06 -4.58
C ILE A 45 5.08 -0.21 -5.37
N ASN A 46 5.01 0.35 -6.57
CA ASN A 46 3.93 0.12 -7.51
C ASN A 46 4.10 -1.26 -8.20
N ALA A 47 2.99 -1.87 -8.57
CA ALA A 47 2.96 -3.17 -9.23
C ALA A 47 2.30 -3.08 -10.61
N ASP A 48 2.86 -3.80 -11.58
CA ASP A 48 2.31 -3.96 -12.93
C ASP A 48 2.13 -5.46 -13.28
N PRO A 49 0.90 -5.92 -13.60
CA PRO A 49 -0.34 -5.14 -13.74
C PRO A 49 -0.94 -4.65 -12.40
N GLY A 50 -0.54 -5.25 -11.27
CA GLY A 50 -1.12 -4.99 -9.96
C GLY A 50 -2.48 -5.68 -9.76
N ALA A 51 -3.13 -5.39 -8.62
CA ALA A 51 -4.45 -5.94 -8.29
C ALA A 51 -5.36 -4.91 -7.61
N ILE A 52 -5.01 -4.49 -6.39
CA ILE A 52 -5.86 -3.61 -5.57
C ILE A 52 -5.51 -2.14 -5.83
N LEU A 53 -4.24 -1.77 -5.72
CA LEU A 53 -3.79 -0.38 -5.86
C LEU A 53 -3.56 -0.02 -7.34
N THR A 54 -4.66 0.18 -8.06
CA THR A 54 -4.67 0.54 -9.49
C THR A 54 -5.58 1.76 -9.71
N GLY A 55 -5.61 2.31 -10.93
CA GLY A 55 -6.51 3.40 -11.31
C GLY A 55 -6.41 4.63 -10.40
N ALA A 56 -7.56 5.19 -10.01
CA ALA A 56 -7.63 6.43 -9.24
C ALA A 56 -6.94 6.37 -7.87
N GLN A 57 -6.98 5.21 -7.20
CA GLN A 57 -6.33 5.04 -5.90
C GLN A 57 -4.80 5.11 -6.03
N ARG A 58 -4.25 4.54 -7.12
CA ARG A 58 -2.81 4.65 -7.45
C ARG A 58 -2.41 6.09 -7.70
N GLU A 59 -3.19 6.81 -8.52
CA GLU A 59 -2.93 8.22 -8.81
C GLU A 59 -3.03 9.10 -7.55
N PHE A 60 -3.96 8.79 -6.66
CA PHE A 60 -4.04 9.46 -5.37
C PHE A 60 -2.79 9.23 -4.51
N CYS A 61 -2.32 7.98 -4.37
CA CYS A 61 -1.08 7.69 -3.64
C CYS A 61 0.15 8.39 -4.23
N ARG A 62 0.21 8.58 -5.56
CA ARG A 62 1.29 9.32 -6.24
C ARG A 62 1.31 10.82 -5.93
N SER A 63 0.20 11.37 -5.45
CA SER A 63 0.14 12.78 -5.03
C SER A 63 0.82 13.04 -3.69
N TRP A 64 1.16 12.00 -2.91
CA TRP A 64 1.75 12.16 -1.58
C TRP A 64 3.18 12.73 -1.67
N PRO A 65 3.52 13.75 -0.85
CA PRO A 65 4.83 14.40 -0.89
C PRO A 65 5.96 13.49 -0.38
N ASN A 66 7.21 13.83 -0.71
CA ASN A 66 8.42 13.11 -0.30
C ASN A 66 8.36 11.59 -0.57
N GLN A 67 7.86 11.22 -1.75
CA GLN A 67 7.70 9.84 -2.18
C GLN A 67 8.71 9.47 -3.26
N THR A 68 9.42 8.36 -3.04
CA THR A 68 10.16 7.66 -4.09
C THR A 68 9.29 6.53 -4.63
N GLU A 69 9.10 6.45 -5.94
CA GLU A 69 8.34 5.37 -6.58
C GLU A 69 9.28 4.40 -7.32
N VAL A 70 9.00 3.11 -7.20
CA VAL A 70 9.52 2.06 -8.10
C VAL A 70 8.35 1.23 -8.61
N THR A 71 8.45 0.67 -9.82
CA THR A 71 7.47 -0.28 -10.35
C THR A 71 8.11 -1.64 -10.53
N VAL A 72 7.45 -2.68 -10.03
CA VAL A 72 7.87 -4.08 -10.15
C VAL A 72 6.79 -4.91 -10.83
N LYS A 73 7.17 -6.07 -11.37
CA LYS A 73 6.20 -7.01 -11.92
C LYS A 73 5.43 -7.70 -10.79
N GLY A 74 4.12 -7.86 -10.94
CA GLY A 74 3.32 -8.71 -10.07
C GLY A 74 1.86 -8.30 -9.97
N SER A 75 1.06 -9.13 -9.30
CA SER A 75 -0.36 -8.87 -9.06
C SER A 75 -0.61 -8.37 -7.64
N HIS A 76 -1.10 -9.22 -6.72
CA HIS A 76 -1.38 -8.86 -5.34
C HIS A 76 -0.21 -9.17 -4.38
N PHE A 77 0.37 -10.38 -4.49
CA PHE A 77 1.50 -10.83 -3.67
C PHE A 77 2.83 -10.57 -4.38
N ILE A 78 3.14 -9.29 -4.60
CA ILE A 78 4.29 -8.86 -5.42
C ILE A 78 5.65 -9.31 -4.86
N GLN A 79 5.69 -9.72 -3.59
CA GLN A 79 6.87 -10.30 -2.94
C GLN A 79 7.24 -11.66 -3.53
N GLU A 80 6.27 -12.42 -4.05
CA GLU A 80 6.50 -13.72 -4.68
C GLU A 80 6.94 -13.58 -6.15
N ASP A 81 6.60 -12.45 -6.79
CA ASP A 81 6.94 -12.19 -8.20
C ASP A 81 8.28 -11.45 -8.35
N SER A 82 8.52 -10.41 -7.54
CA SER A 82 9.70 -9.52 -7.63
C SER A 82 10.42 -9.30 -6.28
N PRO A 83 10.76 -10.37 -5.52
CA PRO A 83 11.37 -10.24 -4.19
C PRO A 83 12.69 -9.47 -4.18
N HIS A 84 13.54 -9.70 -5.19
CA HIS A 84 14.87 -9.08 -5.26
C HIS A 84 14.79 -7.58 -5.57
N GLU A 85 13.98 -7.19 -6.56
CA GLU A 85 13.77 -5.79 -6.92
C GLU A 85 13.20 -4.99 -5.74
N ILE A 86 12.24 -5.56 -5.02
CA ILE A 86 11.66 -4.99 -3.79
C ILE A 86 12.76 -4.80 -2.73
N GLY A 87 13.55 -5.85 -2.47
CA GLY A 87 14.62 -5.80 -1.48
C GLY A 87 15.68 -4.75 -1.79
N GLU A 88 16.07 -4.63 -3.06
CA GLU A 88 17.01 -3.62 -3.52
C GLU A 88 16.47 -2.20 -3.37
N ALA A 89 15.21 -1.97 -3.75
CA ALA A 89 14.55 -0.68 -3.61
C ALA A 89 14.49 -0.23 -2.14
N VAL A 90 14.07 -1.13 -1.24
CA VAL A 90 14.04 -0.87 0.21
C VAL A 90 15.43 -0.57 0.74
N ALA A 91 16.44 -1.37 0.38
CA ALA A 91 17.81 -1.17 0.84
C ALA A 91 18.39 0.16 0.35
N LYS A 92 18.10 0.56 -0.90
CA LYS A 92 18.53 1.83 -1.50
C LYS A 92 17.88 3.02 -0.80
N TRP A 93 16.55 3.02 -0.67
CA TRP A 93 15.80 4.09 -0.02
C TRP A 93 16.23 4.26 1.45
N ARG A 94 16.39 3.16 2.20
CA ARG A 94 16.89 3.21 3.59
C ARG A 94 18.30 3.76 3.72
N ARG A 95 19.18 3.59 2.73
CA ARG A 95 20.50 4.23 2.76
C ARG A 95 20.42 5.75 2.58
N GLY A 96 19.38 6.25 1.90
CA GLY A 96 19.04 7.67 1.85
C GLY A 96 18.48 8.21 3.18
N TRP A 97 17.92 7.36 4.05
CA TRP A 97 17.48 7.69 5.43
C TRP A 97 18.66 7.83 6.43
N LYS A 98 19.79 8.43 6.02
CA LYS A 98 20.93 8.69 6.92
C LYS A 98 21.67 10.02 6.66
N SER A 99 21.11 10.92 5.87
CA SER A 99 21.67 12.25 5.61
C SER A 99 20.78 13.34 6.18
#